data_AF-A0A101IBW8-F1
#
_entry.id   AF-A0A101IBW8-F1
#
_cell.length_a   1.000
_cell.length_b   1.000
_cell.length_c   1.000
_cell.angle_alpha   90.00
_cell.angle_beta   90.00
_cell.angle_gamma   90.00
#
_symmetry.space_group_name_H-M   'P 1'
#
loop_
_entity.id
_entity.type
_entity.pdbx_description
1 polymer ?
#
loop_
_entity_poly.entity_id
_entity_poly.type
_entity_poly.pdbx_seq_one_letter_code
_entity_poly.pdbx_strand_id
1 'polypeptide(L)'
;MHFPIIEAIDYKSRFGQEGITMRKRSGFTLIELLIVLAVIAALIATMTPLALNAIRRSQASKVAQNIKILANMLEVAAYSNGLNDEGAIAGMNGDEIRLKDLVRDLPNSYALLYDNENGKITATISTSDRADLAEVQRLLPGTQKGNWGEIQSRTAPGKNKTDDNDFFHDIPDGFKTESNGEFINYFFSFHIY
;
A
#
# COMPACT_ATOMS: atom_id res chain seq x y z
N MET A 1 -55.76 97.98 13.43
CA MET A 1 -54.49 97.47 13.95
C MET A 1 -54.14 96.22 13.18
N HIS A 2 -53.01 96.26 12.49
CA HIS A 2 -52.55 95.30 11.48
C HIS A 2 -51.55 94.34 12.14
N PHE A 3 -51.83 93.04 12.09
CA PHE A 3 -50.86 91.99 12.46
C PHE A 3 -50.40 91.29 11.18
N PRO A 4 -49.09 91.15 10.94
CA PRO A 4 -48.55 90.64 9.68
C PRO A 4 -48.55 89.11 9.60
N ILE A 5 -48.50 88.62 8.37
CA ILE A 5 -48.55 87.23 7.94
C ILE A 5 -47.12 86.67 7.87
N ILE A 6 -46.89 85.57 8.61
CA ILE A 6 -46.01 84.40 8.38
C ILE A 6 -44.59 84.66 7.83
N GLU A 7 -43.58 84.28 8.61
CA GLU A 7 -42.26 83.88 8.08
C GLU A 7 -42.21 82.35 8.04
N ALA A 8 -42.37 81.77 6.86
CA ALA A 8 -42.14 80.36 6.64
C ALA A 8 -40.62 80.16 6.63
N ILE A 9 -40.10 79.52 7.68
CA ILE A 9 -38.70 79.09 7.72
C ILE A 9 -38.55 77.98 6.68
N ASP A 10 -37.97 78.33 5.53
CA ASP A 10 -37.51 77.38 4.51
C ASP A 10 -36.41 76.52 5.11
N TYR A 11 -36.81 75.36 5.66
CA TYR A 11 -35.88 74.36 6.18
C TYR A 11 -35.26 73.60 5.00
N LYS A 12 -34.42 74.28 4.21
CA LYS A 12 -33.64 73.63 3.16
C LYS A 12 -32.60 72.72 3.83
N SER A 13 -32.97 71.46 3.94
CA SER A 13 -32.15 70.41 4.54
C SER A 13 -30.82 70.28 3.79
N ARG A 14 -29.74 70.69 4.44
CA ARG A 14 -28.35 70.44 4.02
C ARG A 14 -27.91 69.04 4.43
N PHE A 15 -28.69 68.03 4.08
CA PHE A 15 -28.15 66.67 4.11
C PHE A 15 -27.26 66.51 2.89
N GLY A 16 -25.95 66.59 3.16
CA GLY A 16 -24.92 66.26 2.20
C GLY A 16 -25.27 64.94 1.53
N GLN A 17 -25.42 64.99 0.21
CA GLN A 17 -25.27 63.83 -0.62
C GLN A 17 -23.80 63.41 -0.57
N GLU A 18 -23.38 62.80 0.54
CA GLU A 18 -22.33 61.80 0.42
C GLU A 18 -22.97 60.63 -0.31
N GLY A 19 -22.90 60.69 -1.63
CA GLY A 19 -23.28 59.58 -2.48
C GLY A 19 -22.53 58.37 -1.97
N ILE A 20 -23.25 57.41 -1.38
CA ILE A 20 -22.71 56.09 -1.09
C ILE A 20 -22.29 55.55 -2.46
N THR A 21 -21.00 55.66 -2.75
CA THR A 21 -20.43 55.12 -3.97
C THR A 21 -20.59 53.62 -3.87
N MET A 22 -21.64 53.08 -4.51
CA MET A 22 -21.82 51.65 -4.60
C MET A 22 -20.62 51.11 -5.37
N ARG A 23 -19.65 50.56 -4.62
CA ARG A 23 -18.49 49.88 -5.20
C ARG A 23 -19.02 48.76 -6.06
N LYS A 24 -18.96 48.92 -7.39
CA LYS A 24 -19.32 47.86 -8.34
C LYS A 24 -18.48 46.63 -7.99
N ARG A 25 -19.13 45.57 -7.53
CA ARG A 25 -18.50 44.25 -7.40
C ARG A 25 -18.31 43.74 -8.83
N SER A 26 -17.07 43.66 -9.29
CA SER A 26 -16.74 42.99 -10.54
C SER A 26 -16.96 41.48 -10.36
N GLY A 27 -17.87 40.91 -11.14
CA GLY A 27 -18.04 39.46 -11.25
C GLY A 27 -16.98 38.85 -12.17
N PHE A 28 -16.68 37.57 -11.95
CA PHE A 28 -15.80 36.80 -12.83
C PHE A 28 -16.51 36.51 -14.16
N THR A 29 -15.82 36.60 -15.28
CA THR A 29 -16.37 36.24 -16.58
C THR A 29 -16.34 34.71 -16.79
N LEU A 30 -17.24 34.20 -17.63
CA LEU A 30 -17.27 32.77 -17.97
C LEU A 30 -15.96 32.33 -18.65
N ILE A 31 -15.40 33.19 -19.51
CA ILE A 31 -14.16 32.91 -20.25
C ILE A 31 -12.94 32.83 -19.33
N GLU A 32 -12.83 33.69 -18.32
CA GLU A 32 -11.75 33.62 -17.33
C GLU A 32 -11.80 32.30 -16.56
N LEU A 33 -12.99 31.82 -16.20
CA LEU A 33 -13.13 30.52 -15.54
C LEU A 33 -12.79 29.35 -16.49
N LEU A 34 -13.18 29.42 -17.76
CA LEU A 34 -12.89 28.36 -18.74
C LEU A 34 -11.39 28.17 -18.98
N ILE A 35 -10.65 29.27 -19.17
CA ILE A 35 -9.21 29.19 -19.42
C ILE A 35 -8.50 28.63 -18.17
N VAL A 36 -8.93 29.02 -16.97
CA VAL A 36 -8.39 28.51 -15.71
C VAL A 36 -8.57 27.00 -15.60
N LEU A 37 -9.77 26.49 -15.88
CA LEU A 37 -10.03 25.05 -15.87
C LEU A 37 -9.19 24.30 -16.93
N ALA A 38 -9.05 24.88 -18.13
CA ALA A 38 -8.23 24.30 -19.19
C ALA A 38 -6.75 24.20 -18.79
N VAL A 39 -6.19 25.24 -18.17
CA VAL A 39 -4.80 25.24 -17.70
C VAL A 39 -4.61 24.24 -16.54
N ILE A 40 -5.50 24.20 -15.55
CA ILE A 40 -5.43 23.24 -14.44
C ILE A 40 -5.50 21.79 -14.98
N ALA A 41 -6.38 21.53 -15.93
CA ALA A 41 -6.48 20.21 -16.57
C ALA A 41 -5.19 19.81 -17.29
N ALA A 42 -4.57 20.74 -18.05
CA ALA A 42 -3.29 20.48 -18.71
C ALA A 42 -2.17 20.19 -17.70
N LEU A 43 -2.13 20.89 -16.56
CA LEU A 43 -1.16 20.64 -15.50
C LEU A 43 -1.34 19.25 -14.88
N ILE A 44 -2.57 18.87 -14.49
CA ILE A 44 -2.85 17.54 -13.92
C ILE A 44 -2.49 16.44 -14.92
N ALA A 45 -2.81 16.63 -16.20
CA ALA A 45 -2.50 15.67 -17.26
C ALA A 45 -1.00 15.36 -17.37
N THR A 46 -0.13 16.38 -17.24
CA THR A 46 1.33 16.19 -17.28
C THR A 46 1.91 15.57 -16.01
N MET A 47 1.33 15.86 -14.84
CA MET A 47 1.84 15.35 -13.56
C MET A 47 1.38 13.91 -13.25
N THR A 48 0.20 13.51 -13.71
CA THR A 48 -0.39 12.19 -13.44
C THR A 48 0.51 11.00 -13.78
N PRO A 49 1.16 10.89 -14.97
CA PRO A 49 2.00 9.73 -15.27
C PRO A 49 3.20 9.60 -14.33
N LEU A 50 3.79 10.72 -13.89
CA LEU A 50 4.90 10.72 -12.91
C LEU A 50 4.42 10.22 -11.54
N ALA A 51 3.27 10.71 -11.09
CA ALA A 51 2.69 10.30 -9.82
C ALA A 51 2.35 8.80 -9.81
N LEU A 52 1.77 8.27 -10.89
CA LEU A 52 1.46 6.84 -11.00
C LEU A 52 2.72 5.98 -10.94
N ASN A 53 3.81 6.39 -11.61
CA ASN A 53 5.09 5.68 -11.54
C ASN A 53 5.68 5.71 -10.12
N ALA A 54 5.59 6.85 -9.42
CA ALA A 54 6.03 6.97 -8.04
C ALA A 54 5.23 6.04 -7.11
N ILE A 55 3.91 5.96 -7.29
CA ILE A 55 3.04 5.05 -6.52
C ILE A 55 3.42 3.59 -6.77
N ARG A 56 3.62 3.18 -8.04
CA ARG A 56 4.05 1.81 -8.40
C ARG A 56 5.36 1.43 -7.70
N ARG A 57 6.35 2.33 -7.72
CA ARG A 57 7.63 2.12 -7.04
C ARG A 57 7.50 2.07 -5.53
N SER A 58 6.63 2.91 -4.95
CA SER A 58 6.36 2.88 -3.50
C SER A 58 5.70 1.57 -3.07
N GLN A 59 4.74 1.06 -3.85
CA GLN A 59 4.10 -0.23 -3.60
C GLN A 59 5.09 -1.39 -3.71
N ALA A 60 5.89 -1.40 -4.78
CA ALA A 60 6.94 -2.40 -4.97
C ALA A 60 7.98 -2.37 -3.83
N SER A 61 8.38 -1.17 -3.39
CA SER A 61 9.30 -1.01 -2.25
C SER A 61 8.71 -1.55 -0.95
N LYS A 62 7.43 -1.27 -0.68
CA LYS A 62 6.72 -1.80 0.49
C LYS A 62 6.70 -3.33 0.48
N VAL A 63 6.29 -3.93 -0.64
CA VAL A 63 6.23 -5.39 -0.78
C VAL A 63 7.62 -6.02 -0.63
N ALA A 64 8.62 -5.49 -1.35
CA ALA A 64 9.99 -6.01 -1.29
C ALA A 64 10.59 -5.90 0.12
N GLN A 65 10.34 -4.80 0.83
CA GLN A 65 10.79 -4.62 2.21
C GLN A 65 10.13 -5.62 3.17
N ASN A 66 8.81 -5.78 3.09
CA ASN A 66 8.09 -6.73 3.93
C ASN A 66 8.60 -8.17 3.71
N ILE A 67 8.74 -8.59 2.46
CA ILE A 67 9.27 -9.92 2.12
C ILE A 67 10.70 -10.08 2.63
N LYS A 68 11.56 -9.07 2.44
CA LYS A 68 12.96 -9.14 2.89
C LYS A 68 13.06 -9.25 4.42
N ILE A 69 12.25 -8.50 5.15
CA ILE A 69 12.18 -8.58 6.61
C ILE A 69 11.77 -10.00 7.02
N LEU A 70 10.70 -10.54 6.41
CA LEU A 70 10.24 -11.89 6.69
C LEU A 70 11.30 -12.96 6.40
N ALA A 71 11.97 -12.89 5.24
CA ALA A 71 13.01 -13.85 4.87
C ALA A 71 14.18 -13.83 5.86
N ASN A 72 14.67 -12.62 6.20
CA ASN A 72 15.75 -12.46 7.16
C ASN A 72 15.35 -12.95 8.55
N MET A 73 14.13 -12.67 9.01
CA MET A 73 13.67 -13.08 10.33
C MET A 73 13.45 -14.58 10.41
N LEU A 74 12.95 -15.20 9.33
CA LEU A 74 12.83 -16.66 9.25
C LEU A 74 14.21 -17.32 9.35
N GLU A 75 15.20 -16.80 8.62
CA GLU A 75 16.58 -17.29 8.67
C GLU A 75 17.18 -17.13 10.07
N VAL A 76 17.04 -15.96 10.69
CA VAL A 76 17.50 -15.72 12.07
C VAL A 76 16.81 -16.67 13.06
N ALA A 77 15.51 -16.88 12.93
CA ALA A 77 14.77 -17.78 13.81
C ALA A 77 15.21 -19.24 13.62
N ALA A 78 15.43 -19.67 12.38
CA ALA A 78 15.94 -21.00 12.09
C ALA A 78 17.34 -21.25 12.71
N TYR A 79 18.22 -20.25 12.65
CA TYR A 79 19.55 -20.36 13.27
C TYR A 79 19.54 -20.26 14.80
N SER A 80 18.65 -19.44 15.36
CA SER A 80 18.59 -19.20 16.80
C SER A 80 17.82 -20.30 17.55
N ASN A 81 16.68 -20.71 17.00
CA ASN A 81 15.75 -21.62 17.66
C ASN A 81 15.96 -23.07 17.22
N GLY A 82 16.58 -23.29 16.06
CA GLY A 82 16.75 -24.60 15.48
C GLY A 82 15.44 -25.19 14.98
N LEU A 83 15.41 -26.53 14.95
CA LEU A 83 14.29 -27.31 14.46
C LEU A 83 13.60 -28.04 15.61
N ASN A 84 12.28 -28.18 15.54
CA ASN A 84 11.53 -29.04 16.45
C ASN A 84 11.62 -30.53 16.05
N ASP A 85 11.00 -31.42 16.82
CA ASP A 85 11.04 -32.88 16.58
C ASP A 85 10.41 -33.29 15.24
N GLU A 86 9.55 -32.44 14.67
CA GLU A 86 8.90 -32.64 13.37
C GLU A 86 9.76 -32.12 12.21
N GLY A 87 10.87 -31.44 12.49
CA GLY A 87 11.76 -30.83 11.50
C GLY A 87 11.30 -29.43 11.04
N ALA A 88 10.31 -28.84 11.72
CA ALA A 88 9.86 -27.47 11.53
C ALA A 88 10.81 -26.49 12.20
N ILE A 89 10.92 -25.25 11.70
CA ILE A 89 11.61 -24.19 12.42
C ILE A 89 10.83 -23.92 13.71
N ALA A 90 11.51 -24.01 14.86
CA ALA A 90 10.88 -23.83 16.15
C ALA A 90 10.52 -22.36 16.41
N GLY A 91 9.26 -22.11 16.75
CA GLY A 91 8.77 -20.87 17.34
C GLY A 91 9.16 -20.76 18.82
N MET A 92 8.72 -19.68 19.47
CA MET A 92 9.17 -19.35 20.83
C MET A 92 8.76 -20.38 21.91
N ASN A 93 7.72 -21.18 21.64
CA ASN A 93 7.22 -22.22 22.54
C ASN A 93 7.59 -23.65 22.10
N GLY A 94 8.40 -23.81 21.05
CA GLY A 94 8.72 -25.12 20.45
C GLY A 94 7.73 -25.60 19.37
N ASP A 95 6.60 -24.91 19.21
CA ASP A 95 5.67 -25.11 18.10
C ASP A 95 6.30 -24.68 16.76
N GLU A 96 5.68 -25.00 15.63
CA GLU A 96 6.07 -24.47 14.31
C GLU A 96 6.05 -22.94 14.28
N ILE A 97 7.06 -22.33 13.65
CA ILE A 97 7.12 -20.88 13.48
C ILE A 97 5.99 -20.33 12.62
N ARG A 98 5.38 -19.23 13.08
CA ARG A 98 4.32 -18.52 12.37
C ARG A 98 4.79 -17.13 11.94
N LEU A 99 4.15 -16.55 10.92
CA LEU A 99 4.39 -15.19 10.44
C LEU A 99 4.30 -14.15 11.56
N LYS A 100 3.38 -14.35 12.51
CA LYS A 100 3.23 -13.49 13.71
C LYS A 100 4.42 -13.54 14.67
N ASP A 101 5.18 -14.65 14.67
CA ASP A 101 6.38 -14.80 15.50
C ASP A 101 7.57 -14.09 14.84
N LEU A 102 7.53 -13.95 13.50
CA LEU A 102 8.49 -13.15 12.75
C LEU A 102 8.14 -11.66 12.85
N VAL A 103 6.94 -11.27 12.43
CA VAL A 103 6.56 -9.85 12.33
C VAL A 103 5.20 -9.65 13.00
N ARG A 104 5.19 -8.79 14.04
CA ARG A 104 4.00 -8.53 14.86
C ARG A 104 2.85 -7.88 14.08
N ASP A 105 3.17 -6.97 13.17
CA ASP A 105 2.18 -6.22 12.37
C ASP A 105 2.42 -6.51 10.90
N LEU A 106 1.93 -7.67 10.46
CA LEU A 106 1.99 -8.11 9.07
C LEU A 106 0.57 -8.19 8.51
N PRO A 107 0.31 -7.64 7.31
CA PRO A 107 -0.97 -7.83 6.65
C PRO A 107 -1.26 -9.32 6.38
N ASN A 108 -2.53 -9.73 6.44
CA ASN A 108 -2.98 -11.09 6.09
C ASN A 108 -2.80 -11.44 4.60
N SER A 109 -2.21 -10.55 3.81
CA SER A 109 -1.90 -10.76 2.39
C SER A 109 -0.57 -11.48 2.16
N TYR A 110 0.14 -11.90 3.21
CA TYR A 110 1.39 -12.66 3.13
C TYR A 110 1.18 -14.08 3.65
N ALA A 111 1.81 -15.04 2.97
CA ALA A 111 1.86 -16.43 3.39
C ALA A 111 3.31 -16.92 3.36
N LEU A 112 3.62 -17.85 4.26
CA LEU A 112 4.90 -18.53 4.34
C LEU A 112 4.68 -20.01 4.07
N LEU A 113 5.53 -20.58 3.22
CA LEU A 113 5.70 -22.03 3.11
C LEU A 113 7.19 -22.34 3.19
N TYR A 114 7.54 -23.43 3.86
CA TYR A 114 8.90 -23.94 3.80
C TYR A 114 8.93 -25.46 3.94
N ASP A 115 9.97 -26.07 3.37
CA ASP A 115 10.31 -27.46 3.58
C ASP A 115 11.72 -27.55 4.14
N ASN A 116 11.97 -28.61 4.89
CA ASN A 116 13.28 -28.95 5.41
C ASN A 116 13.70 -30.30 4.85
N GLU A 117 14.78 -30.29 4.07
CA GLU A 117 15.41 -31.49 3.55
C GLU A 117 16.84 -31.57 4.09
N ASN A 118 17.04 -32.40 5.13
CA ASN A 118 18.37 -32.66 5.72
C ASN A 118 19.12 -31.38 6.15
N GLY A 119 18.43 -30.44 6.81
CA GLY A 119 19.01 -29.17 7.27
C GLY A 119 19.07 -28.08 6.20
N LYS A 120 18.65 -28.39 4.96
CA LYS A 120 18.41 -27.36 3.93
C LYS A 120 16.96 -26.91 4.00
N ILE A 121 16.76 -25.66 4.40
CA ILE A 121 15.45 -25.02 4.32
C ILE A 121 15.24 -24.47 2.92
N THR A 122 14.13 -24.84 2.29
CA THR A 122 13.64 -24.23 1.05
C THR A 122 12.35 -23.50 1.39
N ALA A 123 12.37 -22.16 1.35
CA ALA A 123 11.27 -21.33 1.78
C ALA A 123 10.72 -20.46 0.64
N THR A 124 9.43 -20.22 0.68
CA THR A 124 8.73 -19.28 -0.18
C THR A 124 7.88 -18.34 0.65
N ILE A 125 8.06 -17.04 0.41
CA ILE A 125 7.15 -16.01 0.91
C ILE A 125 6.31 -15.52 -0.26
N SER A 126 4.99 -15.57 -0.08
CA SER A 126 4.02 -15.25 -1.12
C SER A 126 3.15 -14.10 -0.66
N THR A 127 2.89 -13.15 -1.55
CA THR A 127 1.94 -12.09 -1.27
C THR A 127 0.88 -11.94 -2.36
N SER A 128 -0.34 -11.63 -1.92
CA SER A 128 -1.46 -11.23 -2.77
C SER A 128 -1.58 -9.70 -2.91
N ASP A 129 -0.65 -8.94 -2.34
CA ASP A 129 -0.57 -7.49 -2.52
C ASP A 129 -0.30 -7.12 -3.98
N ARG A 130 -0.93 -6.04 -4.44
CA ARG A 130 -0.69 -5.53 -5.80
C ARG A 130 0.60 -4.72 -5.83
N ALA A 131 1.58 -5.18 -6.60
CA ALA A 131 2.78 -4.44 -6.95
C ALA A 131 3.26 -4.79 -8.37
N ASP A 132 4.06 -3.89 -8.94
CA ASP A 132 4.74 -4.12 -10.21
C ASP A 132 5.91 -5.11 -10.02
N LEU A 133 5.84 -6.28 -10.67
CA LEU A 133 6.84 -7.33 -10.51
C LEU A 133 8.25 -6.86 -10.90
N ALA A 134 8.38 -6.05 -11.95
CA ALA A 134 9.69 -5.62 -12.42
C ALA A 134 10.36 -4.70 -11.39
N GLU A 135 9.60 -3.79 -10.77
CA GLU A 135 10.12 -2.95 -9.70
C GLU A 135 10.42 -3.75 -8.41
N VAL A 136 9.63 -4.80 -8.09
CA VAL A 136 9.94 -5.69 -6.96
C VAL A 136 11.22 -6.48 -7.23
N GLN A 137 11.37 -7.08 -8.42
CA GLN A 137 12.55 -7.86 -8.82
C GLN A 137 13.84 -7.05 -8.79
N ARG A 138 13.77 -5.74 -9.03
CA ARG A 138 14.94 -4.85 -8.91
C ARG A 138 15.45 -4.72 -7.48
N LEU A 139 14.56 -4.80 -6.49
CA LEU A 139 14.88 -4.72 -5.07
C LEU A 139 15.17 -6.09 -4.48
N LEU A 140 14.49 -7.12 -4.97
CA LEU A 140 14.55 -8.48 -4.49
C LEU A 140 14.68 -9.46 -5.68
N PRO A 141 15.91 -9.72 -6.14
CA PRO A 141 16.16 -10.67 -7.22
C PRO A 141 15.71 -12.08 -6.82
N GLY A 142 15.02 -12.79 -7.71
CA GLY A 142 14.45 -14.11 -7.43
C GLY A 142 12.94 -14.11 -7.16
N THR A 143 12.32 -12.93 -7.11
CA THR A 143 10.87 -12.81 -7.07
C THR A 143 10.23 -13.17 -8.42
N GLN A 144 9.12 -13.91 -8.41
CA GLN A 144 8.38 -14.32 -9.60
C GLN A 144 6.87 -14.20 -9.37
N LYS A 145 6.11 -13.97 -10.44
CA LYS A 145 4.67 -14.17 -10.43
C LYS A 145 4.35 -15.64 -10.64
N GLY A 146 3.38 -16.17 -9.91
CA GLY A 146 2.96 -17.56 -10.06
C GLY A 146 1.71 -17.85 -9.26
N ASN A 147 1.11 -19.00 -9.54
CA ASN A 147 -0.13 -19.44 -8.90
C ASN A 147 0.17 -20.25 -7.62
N TRP A 148 -0.86 -20.42 -6.78
CA TRP A 148 -0.72 -21.12 -5.49
C TRP A 148 -0.11 -22.52 -5.60
N GLY A 149 -0.55 -23.33 -6.57
CA GLY A 149 -0.01 -24.68 -6.78
C GLY A 149 1.45 -24.71 -7.25
N GLU A 150 1.92 -23.67 -7.96
CA GLU A 150 3.33 -23.58 -8.38
C GLU A 150 4.25 -23.30 -7.20
N ILE A 151 3.78 -22.49 -6.24
CA ILE A 151 4.51 -22.14 -5.02
C ILE A 151 4.78 -23.39 -4.18
N GLN A 152 3.74 -24.20 -3.94
CA GLN A 152 3.86 -25.47 -3.22
C GLN A 152 4.87 -26.39 -3.91
N SER A 153 4.83 -26.45 -5.25
CA SER A 153 5.72 -27.33 -6.01
C SER A 153 7.20 -26.98 -5.94
N ARG A 154 7.52 -25.70 -5.75
CA ARG A 154 8.90 -25.21 -5.68
C ARG A 154 9.46 -25.22 -4.26
N THR A 155 8.58 -25.14 -3.27
CA THR A 155 8.96 -25.19 -1.85
C THR A 155 9.34 -26.61 -1.45
N ALA A 156 8.54 -27.62 -1.83
CA ALA A 156 8.78 -29.03 -1.54
C ALA A 156 8.84 -29.87 -2.84
N PRO A 157 9.96 -29.80 -3.59
CA PRO A 157 10.08 -30.52 -4.86
C PRO A 157 10.09 -32.03 -4.63
N GLY A 158 9.14 -32.75 -5.23
CA GLY A 158 9.07 -34.22 -5.18
C GLY A 158 8.17 -34.81 -4.09
N LYS A 159 7.59 -33.98 -3.21
CA LYS A 159 6.58 -34.39 -2.23
C LYS A 159 5.14 -34.33 -2.79
N ASN A 160 4.22 -35.05 -2.16
CA ASN A 160 2.81 -35.16 -2.51
C ASN A 160 2.03 -33.94 -1.99
N LYS A 161 2.01 -32.88 -2.80
CA LYS A 161 1.49 -31.51 -2.54
C LYS A 161 0.01 -31.38 -2.14
N THR A 162 -0.66 -32.49 -1.83
CA THR A 162 -2.07 -32.58 -1.41
C THR A 162 -2.20 -32.88 0.08
N ASP A 163 -1.13 -33.36 0.73
CA ASP A 163 -1.12 -33.65 2.15
C ASP A 163 -0.49 -32.46 2.90
N ASP A 164 -1.22 -31.90 3.87
CA ASP A 164 -0.79 -30.73 4.65
C ASP A 164 0.52 -30.95 5.45
N ASN A 165 0.99 -32.19 5.52
CA ASN A 165 2.21 -32.60 6.24
C ASN A 165 3.50 -32.50 5.38
N ASP A 166 3.38 -32.25 4.08
CA ASP A 166 4.54 -32.28 3.17
C ASP A 166 5.34 -30.98 3.16
N PHE A 167 4.79 -29.91 3.73
CA PHE A 167 5.45 -28.63 3.92
C PHE A 167 4.88 -27.92 5.14
N PHE A 168 5.75 -27.18 5.82
CA PHE A 168 5.35 -26.27 6.87
C PHE A 168 4.77 -25.01 6.25
N HIS A 169 3.72 -24.46 6.85
CA HIS A 169 3.05 -23.30 6.29
C HIS A 169 2.34 -22.45 7.34
N ASP A 170 2.33 -21.15 7.05
CA ASP A 170 1.47 -20.20 7.73
C ASP A 170 0.72 -19.34 6.71
N ILE A 171 -0.58 -19.57 6.60
CA ILE A 171 -1.49 -18.92 5.67
C ILE A 171 -2.56 -18.22 6.52
N PRO A 172 -2.51 -16.90 6.68
CA PRO A 172 -3.47 -16.16 7.49
C PRO A 172 -4.90 -16.26 6.95
N ASP A 173 -5.88 -16.21 7.86
CA ASP A 173 -7.29 -16.08 7.51
C ASP A 173 -7.50 -14.82 6.64
N GLY A 174 -7.98 -15.03 5.42
CA GLY A 174 -8.18 -13.95 4.43
C GLY A 174 -7.05 -13.80 3.40
N PHE A 175 -6.02 -14.65 3.44
CA PHE A 175 -5.09 -14.79 2.32
C PHE A 175 -5.87 -15.25 1.07
N LYS A 176 -5.77 -14.48 -0.02
CA LYS A 176 -6.57 -14.72 -1.23
C LYS A 176 -5.97 -15.86 -2.05
N THR A 177 -6.35 -17.11 -1.77
CA THR A 177 -5.86 -18.32 -2.45
C THR A 177 -6.47 -18.57 -3.84
N GLU A 178 -7.26 -17.64 -4.39
CA GLU A 178 -7.97 -17.83 -5.65
C GLU A 178 -7.00 -18.17 -6.81
N SER A 179 -7.35 -19.21 -7.58
CA SER A 179 -6.56 -19.79 -8.68
C SER A 179 -6.17 -18.79 -9.80
N ASN A 180 -6.85 -17.64 -9.89
CA ASN A 180 -6.59 -16.57 -10.85
C ASN A 180 -5.86 -15.35 -10.25
N GLY A 181 -5.49 -15.39 -8.96
CA GLY A 181 -4.70 -14.36 -8.32
C GLY A 181 -3.22 -14.53 -8.67
N GLU A 182 -2.64 -13.56 -9.38
CA GLU A 182 -1.19 -13.51 -9.55
C GLU A 182 -0.53 -13.14 -8.22
N PHE A 183 0.10 -14.12 -7.56
CA PHE A 183 0.91 -13.88 -6.36
C PHE A 183 2.30 -13.40 -6.74
N ILE A 184 2.90 -12.59 -5.88
CA ILE A 184 4.32 -12.27 -5.93
C ILE A 184 5.02 -13.20 -4.96
N ASN A 185 5.90 -14.05 -5.48
CA ASN A 185 6.54 -15.14 -4.75
C ASN A 185 8.03 -14.91 -4.69
N TYR A 186 8.61 -14.98 -3.50
CA TYR A 186 10.05 -14.93 -3.31
C TYR A 186 10.55 -16.26 -2.79
N PHE A 187 11.36 -16.93 -3.62
CA PHE A 187 11.96 -18.22 -3.32
C PHE A 187 13.39 -18.02 -2.82
N PHE A 188 13.72 -18.65 -1.70
CA PHE A 188 15.05 -18.64 -1.14
C PHE A 188 15.33 -19.94 -0.40
N SER A 189 16.59 -20.25 -0.21
CA SER A 189 17.01 -21.44 0.53
C SER A 189 18.26 -21.15 1.32
N PHE A 190 18.36 -21.72 2.51
CA PHE A 190 19.50 -21.60 3.39
C PHE A 190 19.73 -22.92 4.14
N HIS A 191 20.93 -23.09 4.71
CA HIS A 191 21.30 -24.29 5.44
C HIS A 191 21.44 -23.99 6.93
N ILE A 192 20.84 -24.84 7.76
CA ILE A 192 21.01 -24.87 9.21
C ILE A 192 22.01 -26.00 9.51
N TYR A 193 23.02 -25.73 10.33
CA TYR A 193 24.06 -26.68 10.70
C TYR A 193 23.64 -27.57 11.88
#